data_AF-A0A8C3HXV4-F1
#
_entry.id   AF-A0A8C3HXV4-F1
#
_cell.length_a   1.000
_cell.length_b   1.000
_cell.length_c   1.000
_cell.angle_alpha   90.00
_cell.angle_beta   90.00
_cell.angle_gamma   90.00
#
_symmetry.space_group_name_H-M   'P 1'
#
loop_
_entity.id
_entity.type
_entity.pdbx_description
1 polymer ?
#
loop_
_entity_poly.entity_id
_entity_poly.type
_entity_poly.pdbx_seq_one_letter_code
_entity_poly.pdbx_strand_id
1 'polypeptide(L)'
;MRRTIVYTLFLRDFFFPLLQIFSMGLLTNLARGLVRGADRMAEFTSKRGPRSHNKGRGARKVGYVTLGGKFIKIKEMVPEFVVPDLTGFKLKPYVSYKTPKGTEPPLTAKQLFMDVVAPQIEKDIKDGTFDPHNLEKYGYEPTQEDVVLLRVLS
;
A
#
# COMPACT_ATOMS: atom_id res chain seq x y z
N MET A 1 56.82 32.70 -24.44
CA MET A 1 56.39 31.41 -23.85
C MET A 1 55.06 31.58 -23.13
N ARG A 2 54.07 30.75 -23.47
CA ARG A 2 53.00 30.21 -22.59
C ARG A 2 51.88 31.13 -22.04
N ARG A 3 51.13 31.89 -22.85
CA ARG A 3 49.83 32.44 -22.37
C ARG A 3 48.63 32.39 -23.32
N THR A 4 48.74 31.83 -24.52
CA THR A 4 47.63 31.83 -25.51
C THR A 4 47.02 30.44 -25.78
N ILE A 5 47.60 29.36 -25.26
CA ILE A 5 47.17 27.98 -25.57
C ILE A 5 46.23 27.40 -24.50
N VAL A 6 46.13 27.99 -23.31
CA VAL A 6 45.38 27.40 -22.18
C VAL A 6 43.86 27.65 -22.28
N TYR A 7 43.43 28.77 -22.87
CA TYR A 7 42.00 29.11 -22.95
C TYR A 7 41.24 28.38 -24.06
N THR A 8 41.92 27.88 -25.09
CA THR A 8 41.27 27.14 -26.20
C THR A 8 41.07 25.65 -25.90
N LEU A 9 41.81 25.09 -24.94
CA LEU A 9 41.67 23.69 -24.50
C LEU A 9 40.66 23.56 -23.35
N PHE A 10 40.58 24.53 -22.43
CA PHE A 10 39.65 24.45 -21.29
C PHE A 10 38.16 24.59 -21.68
N LEU A 11 37.85 25.26 -22.78
CA LEU A 11 36.48 25.45 -23.27
C LEU A 11 36.00 24.36 -24.24
N ARG A 12 36.88 23.45 -24.69
CA ARG A 12 36.51 22.32 -25.55
C ARG A 12 36.16 21.05 -24.77
N ASP A 13 36.73 20.86 -23.59
CA ASP A 13 36.56 19.60 -22.85
C ASP A 13 35.35 19.61 -21.89
N PHE A 14 34.84 20.78 -21.49
CA PHE A 14 33.70 20.88 -20.56
C PHE A 14 32.34 21.13 -21.22
N PHE A 15 32.30 21.71 -22.44
CA PHE A 15 31.03 22.08 -23.09
C PHE A 15 30.55 21.09 -24.16
N PHE A 16 31.44 20.22 -24.64
CA PHE A 16 31.14 19.28 -25.73
C PHE A 16 30.43 17.96 -25.33
N PRO A 17 30.54 17.42 -24.09
CA PRO A 17 29.88 16.14 -23.80
C PRO A 17 28.38 16.28 -23.50
N LEU A 18 27.88 17.49 -23.21
CA LEU A 18 26.46 17.71 -22.92
C LEU A 18 25.59 17.75 -24.20
N LEU A 19 26.09 18.33 -25.29
CA LEU A 19 25.32 18.42 -26.54
C LEU A 19 25.22 17.07 -27.27
N GLN A 20 26.21 16.19 -27.09
CA GLN A 20 26.24 14.87 -27.70
C GLN A 20 25.23 13.90 -27.04
N ILE A 21 25.02 14.00 -25.72
CA ILE A 21 24.09 13.12 -24.97
C ILE A 21 22.63 13.46 -25.31
N PHE A 22 22.28 14.75 -25.40
CA PHE A 22 20.93 15.17 -25.79
C PHE A 22 20.62 14.88 -27.27
N SER A 23 21.62 15.00 -28.17
CA SER A 23 21.47 14.71 -29.60
C SER A 23 21.28 13.21 -29.89
N MET A 24 22.01 12.34 -29.19
CA MET A 24 21.93 10.88 -29.38
C MET A 24 20.62 10.27 -28.87
N GLY A 25 19.97 10.85 -27.85
CA GLY A 25 18.66 10.37 -27.39
C GLY A 25 17.53 10.64 -28.39
N LEU A 26 17.53 11.82 -29.01
CA LEU A 26 16.49 12.23 -29.95
C LEU A 26 16.59 11.48 -31.29
N LEU A 27 17.79 11.42 -31.87
CA LEU A 27 18.04 10.74 -33.14
C LEU A 27 17.81 9.23 -33.03
N THR A 28 18.20 8.61 -31.91
CA THR A 28 17.93 7.17 -31.71
C THR A 28 16.46 6.86 -31.47
N ASN A 29 15.69 7.76 -30.85
CA ASN A 29 14.25 7.61 -30.69
C ASN A 29 13.51 7.80 -32.02
N LEU A 30 13.97 8.73 -32.86
CA LEU A 30 13.42 8.99 -34.19
C LEU A 30 13.74 7.85 -35.17
N ALA A 31 14.98 7.36 -35.16
CA ALA A 31 15.38 6.16 -35.89
C ALA A 31 14.63 4.91 -35.39
N ARG A 32 14.41 4.77 -34.08
CA ARG A 32 13.55 3.72 -33.52
C ARG A 32 12.12 3.84 -34.01
N GLY A 33 11.51 5.03 -34.00
CA GLY A 33 10.13 5.22 -34.49
C GLY A 33 9.95 4.96 -36.00
N LEU A 34 11.01 5.17 -36.80
CA LEU A 34 10.99 4.88 -38.24
C LEU A 34 11.15 3.37 -38.54
N VAL A 35 12.04 2.68 -37.81
CA VAL A 35 12.41 1.27 -38.09
C VAL A 35 11.57 0.27 -37.28
N ARG A 36 11.21 0.63 -36.05
CA ARG A 36 10.42 -0.18 -35.11
C ARG A 36 9.12 0.57 -34.87
N GLY A 37 8.01 0.06 -35.41
CA GLY A 37 6.68 0.64 -35.23
C GLY A 37 6.26 0.73 -33.74
N ALA A 38 4.97 0.96 -33.48
CA ALA A 38 4.46 1.15 -32.12
C ALA A 38 4.89 0.02 -31.15
N ASP A 39 5.32 0.42 -29.95
CA ASP A 39 5.79 -0.48 -28.90
C ASP A 39 4.64 -1.37 -28.36
N ARG A 40 4.81 -2.69 -28.49
CA ARG A 40 3.85 -3.72 -28.05
C ARG A 40 4.27 -4.42 -26.76
N MET A 41 5.47 -4.15 -26.24
CA MET A 41 6.03 -4.84 -25.07
C MET A 41 5.80 -4.07 -23.77
N ALA A 42 5.78 -2.74 -23.83
CA ALA A 42 5.52 -1.96 -22.63
C ALA A 42 4.05 -1.99 -22.22
N GLU A 43 3.83 -1.93 -20.90
CA GLU A 43 2.50 -1.92 -20.32
C GLU A 43 1.65 -0.77 -20.86
N PHE A 44 0.41 -1.09 -21.22
CA PHE A 44 -0.50 -0.10 -21.75
C PHE A 44 -1.03 0.79 -20.62
N THR A 45 -0.94 2.11 -20.81
CA THR A 45 -1.26 3.07 -19.75
C THR A 45 -2.25 4.12 -20.20
N SER A 46 -2.86 4.83 -19.25
CA SER A 46 -3.80 5.94 -19.50
C SER A 46 -3.23 7.13 -20.28
N LYS A 47 -1.92 7.16 -20.55
CA LYS A 47 -1.25 8.19 -21.34
C LYS A 47 -0.99 7.75 -22.79
N ARG A 48 -1.25 6.48 -23.09
CA ARG A 48 -1.13 5.91 -24.42
C ARG A 48 -2.53 5.84 -25.03
N GLY A 49 -2.64 6.08 -26.33
CA GLY A 49 -3.92 6.03 -27.06
C GLY A 49 -4.66 7.36 -27.15
N PRO A 50 -5.86 7.36 -27.76
CA PRO A 50 -6.66 8.55 -28.01
C PRO A 50 -7.32 9.09 -26.73
N ARG A 51 -7.90 10.28 -26.80
CA ARG A 51 -8.55 10.97 -25.66
C ARG A 51 -9.59 10.13 -24.90
N SER A 52 -10.30 9.22 -25.58
CA SER A 52 -11.29 8.31 -24.96
C SER A 52 -10.64 7.20 -24.13
N HIS A 53 -9.36 6.90 -24.35
CA HIS A 53 -8.64 5.88 -23.61
C HIS A 53 -8.09 6.42 -22.29
N ASN A 54 -8.95 6.55 -21.28
CA ASN A 54 -8.55 6.93 -19.93
C ASN A 54 -8.95 5.85 -18.91
N LYS A 55 -8.10 4.82 -18.77
CA LYS A 55 -8.32 3.67 -17.88
C LYS A 55 -8.10 3.97 -16.38
N GLY A 56 -7.45 5.08 -16.02
CA GLY A 56 -7.08 5.39 -14.63
C GLY A 56 -5.80 4.68 -14.14
N ARG A 57 -5.54 4.75 -12.82
CA ARG A 57 -4.29 4.30 -12.16
C ARG A 57 -4.50 3.48 -10.88
N GLY A 58 -5.62 2.77 -10.76
CA GLY A 58 -5.90 1.92 -9.60
C GLY A 58 -6.55 2.62 -8.40
N ALA A 59 -6.83 3.93 -8.50
CA ALA A 59 -7.61 4.64 -7.49
C ALA A 59 -9.03 4.04 -7.40
N ARG A 60 -9.46 3.68 -6.18
CA ARG A 60 -10.82 3.19 -5.92
C ARG A 60 -11.82 4.35 -6.02
N LYS A 61 -13.00 4.06 -6.56
CA LYS A 61 -14.07 5.06 -6.73
C LYS A 61 -14.73 5.36 -5.38
N VAL A 62 -14.95 6.64 -5.10
CA VAL A 62 -15.60 7.15 -3.88
C VAL A 62 -17.02 7.66 -4.14
N GLY A 63 -17.62 7.24 -5.27
CA GLY A 63 -18.88 7.76 -5.77
C GLY A 63 -19.13 7.38 -7.22
N TYR A 64 -20.11 8.01 -7.85
CA TYR A 64 -20.54 7.72 -9.21
C TYR A 64 -20.80 8.99 -10.02
N VAL A 65 -20.77 8.85 -11.35
CA VAL A 65 -21.09 9.94 -12.29
C VAL A 65 -22.57 9.82 -12.67
N THR A 66 -23.30 10.92 -12.57
CA THR A 66 -24.70 11.01 -13.00
C THR A 66 -24.82 11.08 -14.52
N LEU A 67 -26.04 10.87 -15.04
CA LEU A 67 -26.33 11.01 -16.48
C LEU A 67 -25.95 12.40 -17.04
N GLY A 68 -26.01 13.45 -16.20
CA GLY A 68 -25.58 14.80 -16.56
C GLY A 68 -24.07 15.04 -16.49
N GLY A 69 -23.24 14.00 -16.32
CA GLY A 69 -21.78 14.10 -16.24
C GLY A 69 -21.23 14.66 -14.92
N LYS A 70 -22.10 15.00 -13.96
CA LYS A 70 -21.69 15.47 -12.63
C LYS A 70 -21.32 14.27 -11.75
N PHE A 71 -20.16 14.35 -11.09
CA PHE A 71 -19.73 13.35 -10.11
C PHE A 71 -20.36 13.63 -8.73
N ILE A 72 -20.98 12.61 -8.14
CA ILE A 72 -21.52 12.63 -6.78
C ILE A 72 -20.61 11.79 -5.89
N LYS A 73 -20.08 12.41 -4.84
CA LYS A 73 -19.27 11.76 -3.81
C LYS A 73 -20.18 11.20 -2.72
N ILE A 74 -20.00 9.93 -2.37
CA ILE A 74 -20.72 9.24 -1.29
C ILE A 74 -19.81 9.23 -0.07
N LYS A 75 -20.28 9.75 1.08
CA LYS A 75 -19.45 9.93 2.27
C LYS A 75 -19.01 8.56 2.84
N GLU A 76 -19.91 7.60 2.80
CA GLU A 76 -19.76 6.23 3.30
C GLU A 76 -18.72 5.42 2.50
N MET A 77 -18.43 5.80 1.25
CA MET A 77 -17.39 5.17 0.43
C MET A 77 -16.00 5.78 0.67
N VAL A 78 -15.91 6.88 1.41
CA VAL A 78 -14.64 7.53 1.71
C VAL A 78 -14.03 6.84 2.94
N PRO A 79 -12.81 6.29 2.86
CA PRO A 79 -12.17 5.70 4.02
C PRO A 79 -11.87 6.79 5.05
N GLU A 80 -12.25 6.54 6.30
CA GLU A 80 -11.94 7.40 7.44
C GLU A 80 -10.74 6.83 8.21
N PHE A 81 -9.76 7.68 8.50
CA PHE A 81 -8.59 7.29 9.28
C PHE A 81 -8.89 7.46 10.78
N VAL A 82 -9.00 6.34 11.49
CA VAL A 82 -9.15 6.34 12.95
C VAL A 82 -7.78 6.45 13.59
N VAL A 83 -7.35 7.69 13.90
CA VAL A 83 -6.03 7.98 14.50
C VAL A 83 -6.18 8.10 16.02
N PRO A 84 -5.52 7.23 16.82
CA PRO A 84 -5.55 7.32 18.28
C PRO A 84 -4.68 8.47 18.79
N ASP A 85 -4.95 8.96 19.99
CA ASP A 85 -4.06 9.91 20.66
C ASP A 85 -2.77 9.20 21.11
N LEU A 86 -1.62 9.83 20.85
CA LEU A 86 -0.29 9.30 21.13
C LEU A 86 0.41 10.04 22.28
N THR A 87 -0.29 10.92 22.99
CA THR A 87 0.27 11.61 24.16
C THR A 87 0.70 10.60 25.24
N GLY A 88 1.97 10.66 25.67
CA GLY A 88 2.50 9.74 26.68
C GLY A 88 2.78 8.30 26.22
N PHE A 89 2.74 8.02 24.92
CA PHE A 89 2.99 6.67 24.40
C PHE A 89 4.46 6.24 24.60
N LYS A 90 4.67 5.12 25.30
CA LYS A 90 6.01 4.65 25.71
C LYS A 90 6.77 3.93 24.59
N LEU A 91 6.06 3.29 23.67
CA LEU A 91 6.67 2.48 22.62
C LEU A 91 7.24 3.38 21.52
N LYS A 92 8.38 2.97 20.98
CA LYS A 92 9.11 3.68 19.92
C LYS A 92 9.15 2.81 18.64
N PRO A 93 9.35 3.41 17.45
CA PRO A 93 9.46 2.65 16.20
C PRO A 93 10.63 1.66 16.16
N TYR A 94 11.64 1.88 17.01
CA TYR A 94 12.83 1.04 17.09
C TYR A 94 13.04 0.52 18.50
N VAL A 95 13.56 -0.71 18.57
CA VAL A 95 13.92 -1.40 19.81
C VAL A 95 15.44 -1.42 19.96
N SER A 96 15.94 -1.40 21.19
CA SER A 96 17.37 -1.48 21.50
C SER A 96 17.96 -2.85 21.16
N TYR A 97 19.17 -2.90 20.62
CA TYR A 97 19.90 -4.14 20.38
C TYR A 97 20.23 -4.95 21.64
N LYS A 98 20.09 -4.35 22.84
CA LYS A 98 20.34 -5.02 24.12
C LYS A 98 19.22 -6.01 24.50
N THR A 99 18.09 -6.02 23.79
CA THR A 99 16.98 -6.93 24.11
C THR A 99 17.32 -8.37 23.74
N PRO A 100 16.93 -9.36 24.56
CA PRO A 100 17.10 -10.76 24.21
C PRO A 100 16.29 -11.10 22.95
N LYS A 101 16.75 -12.10 22.21
CA LYS A 101 16.06 -12.57 21.01
C LYS A 101 14.75 -13.28 21.41
N GLY A 102 13.63 -12.81 20.86
CA GLY A 102 12.33 -13.46 21.05
C GLY A 102 12.28 -14.84 20.39
N THR A 103 11.77 -15.83 21.11
CA THR A 103 11.49 -17.19 20.60
C THR A 103 10.00 -17.46 20.79
N GLU A 104 9.15 -16.65 20.16
CA GLU A 104 7.70 -16.81 20.30
C GLU A 104 7.18 -17.81 19.25
N PRO A 105 6.45 -18.86 19.68
CA PRO A 105 5.80 -19.77 18.75
C PRO A 105 4.67 -19.06 17.99
N PRO A 106 4.29 -19.54 16.79
CA PRO A 106 3.15 -18.98 16.07
C PRO A 106 1.85 -19.15 16.86
N LEU A 107 1.06 -18.09 16.92
CA LEU A 107 -0.22 -18.06 17.62
C LEU A 107 -1.18 -19.08 17.00
N THR A 108 -1.63 -20.04 17.82
CA THR A 108 -2.56 -21.11 17.39
C THR A 108 -3.94 -20.89 18.00
N ALA A 109 -5.01 -21.26 17.29
CA ALA A 109 -6.39 -21.15 17.79
C ALA A 109 -6.60 -21.85 19.15
N LYS A 110 -5.95 -23.01 19.34
CA LYS A 110 -5.96 -23.72 20.62
C LYS A 110 -5.35 -22.88 21.75
N GLN A 111 -4.24 -22.19 21.51
CA GLN A 111 -3.60 -21.34 22.53
C GLN A 111 -4.52 -20.19 22.92
N LEU A 112 -5.10 -19.50 21.93
CA LEU A 112 -6.08 -18.43 22.17
C LEU A 112 -7.29 -18.92 22.98
N PHE A 113 -7.84 -20.08 22.63
CA PHE A 113 -8.96 -20.66 23.37
C PHE A 113 -8.58 -20.98 24.82
N MET A 114 -7.41 -21.58 25.03
CA MET A 114 -6.94 -21.94 26.37
C MET A 114 -6.64 -20.70 27.23
N ASP A 115 -6.12 -19.63 26.64
CA ASP A 115 -5.74 -18.42 27.38
C ASP A 115 -6.95 -17.54 27.73
N VAL A 116 -7.93 -17.43 26.84
CA VAL A 116 -9.05 -16.48 26.98
C VAL A 116 -10.32 -17.14 27.48
N VAL A 117 -10.74 -18.25 26.85
CA VAL A 117 -12.10 -18.81 27.03
C VAL A 117 -12.12 -19.95 28.06
N ALA A 118 -11.13 -20.84 28.02
CA ALA A 118 -11.05 -21.97 28.94
C ALA A 118 -11.15 -21.61 30.44
N PRO A 119 -10.50 -20.57 30.97
CA PRO A 119 -10.61 -20.25 32.40
C PRO A 119 -12.02 -19.83 32.82
N GLN A 120 -12.85 -19.35 31.90
CA GLN A 120 -14.24 -19.01 32.18
C GLN A 120 -15.13 -20.27 32.19
N ILE A 121 -14.93 -21.17 31.22
CA ILE A 121 -15.65 -22.45 31.15
C ILE A 121 -15.34 -23.31 32.38
N GLU A 122 -14.07 -23.40 32.79
CA GLU A 122 -13.68 -24.17 33.98
C GLU A 122 -14.35 -23.69 35.27
N LYS A 123 -14.55 -22.38 35.42
CA LYS A 123 -15.26 -21.80 36.57
C LYS A 123 -16.73 -22.23 36.56
N ASP A 124 -17.40 -22.05 35.44
CA ASP A 124 -18.82 -22.38 35.32
C ASP A 124 -19.09 -23.89 35.45
N ILE A 125 -18.14 -24.75 35.03
CA ILE A 125 -18.19 -26.19 35.27
C ILE A 125 -18.06 -26.51 36.77
N LYS A 126 -17.11 -25.87 37.48
CA LYS A 126 -16.94 -26.06 38.93
C LYS A 126 -18.15 -25.58 39.73
N ASP A 127 -18.76 -24.50 39.28
CA ASP A 127 -19.95 -23.91 39.90
C ASP A 127 -21.24 -24.63 39.49
N GLY A 128 -21.18 -25.61 38.58
CA GLY A 128 -22.32 -26.41 38.13
C GLY A 128 -23.32 -25.65 37.25
N THR A 129 -22.95 -24.47 36.75
CA THR A 129 -23.81 -23.60 35.92
C THR A 129 -23.50 -23.69 34.43
N PHE A 130 -22.62 -24.61 34.04
CA PHE A 130 -22.25 -24.84 32.65
C PHE A 130 -23.40 -25.49 31.87
N ASP A 131 -23.75 -24.88 30.74
CA ASP A 131 -24.84 -25.33 29.89
C ASP A 131 -24.37 -25.46 28.42
N PRO A 132 -24.34 -26.67 27.82
CA PRO A 132 -23.77 -26.88 26.48
C PRO A 132 -24.49 -26.16 25.34
N HIS A 133 -25.75 -25.79 25.53
CA HIS A 133 -26.55 -25.09 24.51
C HIS A 133 -26.35 -23.58 24.53
N ASN A 134 -25.74 -23.02 25.58
CA ASN A 134 -25.56 -21.59 25.77
C ASN A 134 -24.10 -21.14 25.53
N LEU A 135 -23.53 -21.50 24.37
CA LEU A 135 -22.14 -21.18 24.04
C LEU A 135 -21.92 -19.71 23.66
N GLU A 136 -22.99 -19.00 23.28
CA GLU A 136 -22.97 -17.57 22.97
C GLU A 136 -22.49 -16.74 24.17
N LYS A 137 -22.78 -17.20 25.41
CA LYS A 137 -22.25 -16.62 26.66
C LYS A 137 -20.72 -16.52 26.67
N TYR A 138 -20.04 -17.45 26.00
CA TYR A 138 -18.57 -17.51 25.92
C TYR A 138 -18.01 -16.88 24.64
N GLY A 139 -18.84 -16.17 23.87
CA GLY A 139 -18.44 -15.48 22.64
C GLY A 139 -18.41 -16.35 21.39
N TYR A 140 -19.07 -17.51 21.40
CA TYR A 140 -19.25 -18.30 20.20
C TYR A 140 -20.38 -17.73 19.34
N GLU A 141 -20.06 -17.33 18.11
CA GLU A 141 -21.03 -16.86 17.13
C GLU A 141 -21.26 -17.97 16.08
N PRO A 142 -22.43 -18.62 16.05
CA PRO A 142 -22.71 -19.71 15.10
C PRO A 142 -22.92 -19.22 13.66
N THR A 143 -23.41 -17.99 13.49
CA THR A 143 -23.67 -17.33 12.20
C THR A 143 -22.97 -15.98 12.14
N GLN A 144 -22.53 -15.56 10.95
CA GLN A 144 -21.75 -14.32 10.75
C GLN A 144 -22.51 -13.26 9.94
N GLU A 145 -23.80 -13.47 9.67
CA GLU A 145 -24.56 -12.69 8.69
C GLU A 145 -24.85 -11.25 9.15
N ASP A 146 -25.14 -11.06 10.44
CA ASP A 146 -25.51 -9.76 11.03
C ASP A 146 -24.35 -9.07 11.76
N VAL A 147 -23.14 -9.65 11.71
CA VAL A 147 -21.97 -9.14 12.43
C VAL A 147 -21.26 -8.08 11.59
N VAL A 148 -21.30 -6.83 12.04
CA VAL A 148 -20.58 -5.72 11.39
C VAL A 148 -19.13 -5.72 11.83
N LEU A 149 -18.26 -6.33 11.02
CA LEU A 149 -16.81 -6.15 11.15
C LEU A 149 -16.38 -4.88 10.43
N LEU A 150 -15.91 -3.88 11.19
CA LEU A 150 -15.21 -2.73 10.62
C LEU A 150 -13.93 -3.23 9.96
N ARG A 151 -13.97 -3.40 8.64
CA ARG A 151 -12.78 -3.75 7.86
C ARG A 151 -11.84 -2.54 7.83
N VAL A 152 -10.90 -2.51 8.77
CA VAL A 152 -9.79 -1.55 8.75
C VAL A 152 -8.99 -1.81 7.48
N LEU A 153 -9.14 -0.92 6.50
CA LEU A 153 -8.43 -1.02 5.22
C LEU A 153 -6.94 -0.77 5.49
N SER A 154 -6.11 -1.81 5.36
CA SER A 154 -4.64 -1.74 5.29
C SER A 154 -4.16 -1.48 3.87
#